data_AF-A0A395J1W5-F1
#
_entry.id   AF-A0A395J1W5-F1
#
_cell.length_a   1.000
_cell.length_b   1.000
_cell.length_c   1.000
_cell.angle_alpha   90.00
_cell.angle_beta   90.00
_cell.angle_gamma   90.00
#
_symmetry.space_group_name_H-M   'P 1'
#
loop_
_entity.id
_entity.type
_entity.pdbx_description
1 polymer ?
#
loop_
_entity_poly.entity_id
_entity_poly.type
_entity_poly.pdbx_seq_one_letter_code
_entity_poly.pdbx_strand_id
1 'polypeptide(L)'
;MFIDFFKGEPADKVDVEGLQYIVSISARDSVDGEEEKPKIHLRVYLIRTKKSGQKLPRVEVEEMGPRMDFRVGRVKEADESIMKEAMRRARGSAERPKKNISTDIVGDKMAESILVSKIEGVANQEDEGIEEKQGCG
;
A
#
# COMPACT_ATOMS: atom_id res chain seq x y z
N MET A 1 -14.34 10.75 -2.15
CA MET A 1 -15.33 11.57 -1.45
C MET A 1 -15.75 10.96 -0.11
N PHE A 2 -16.44 9.80 -0.07
CA PHE A 2 -16.96 9.26 1.21
C PHE A 2 -15.90 9.02 2.29
N ILE A 3 -14.74 8.50 1.91
CA ILE A 3 -13.61 8.31 2.84
C ILE A 3 -13.20 9.64 3.47
N ASP A 4 -13.16 10.72 2.69
CA ASP A 4 -12.75 12.04 3.17
C ASP A 4 -13.77 12.64 4.17
N PHE A 5 -15.05 12.32 4.00
CA PHE A 5 -16.12 12.75 4.89
C PHE A 5 -16.17 11.95 6.20
N PHE A 6 -15.92 10.62 6.14
CA PHE A 6 -16.08 9.73 7.30
C PHE A 6 -14.78 9.45 8.07
N LYS A 7 -13.60 9.79 7.54
CA LYS A 7 -12.30 9.44 8.15
C LYS A 7 -11.94 10.20 9.43
N GLY A 8 -12.66 11.28 9.77
CA GLY A 8 -12.37 12.07 10.98
C GLY A 8 -10.91 12.55 11.06
N GLU A 9 -10.36 12.58 12.29
CA GLU A 9 -8.96 12.92 12.55
C GLU A 9 -8.06 11.68 12.37
N PRO A 10 -6.95 11.78 11.62
CA PRO A 10 -6.01 10.67 11.48
C PRO A 10 -5.28 10.41 12.80
N ALA A 11 -5.40 9.20 13.33
CA ALA A 11 -4.70 8.75 14.54
C ALA A 11 -3.81 7.54 14.23
N ASP A 12 -2.59 7.52 14.78
CA ASP A 12 -1.64 6.40 14.62
C ASP A 12 -2.03 5.17 15.44
N LYS A 13 -2.82 5.36 16.50
CA LYS A 13 -3.31 4.31 17.39
C LYS A 13 -4.80 4.49 17.59
N VAL A 14 -5.55 3.38 17.49
CA VAL A 14 -7.00 3.35 17.64
C VAL A 14 -7.34 2.42 18.79
N ASP A 15 -8.22 2.87 19.68
CA ASP A 15 -8.75 2.05 20.77
C ASP A 15 -9.83 1.09 20.25
N VAL A 16 -9.85 -0.13 20.78
CA VAL A 16 -10.82 -1.17 20.39
C VAL A 16 -12.24 -0.78 20.82
N GLU A 17 -12.40 -0.04 21.92
CA GLU A 17 -13.70 0.49 22.36
C GLU A 17 -14.25 1.58 21.41
N GLY A 18 -13.40 2.18 20.59
CA GLY A 18 -13.78 3.14 19.56
C GLY A 18 -14.38 2.50 18.31
N LEU A 19 -14.25 1.19 18.14
CA LEU A 19 -14.79 0.45 16.98
C LEU A 19 -16.29 0.15 17.18
N GLN A 20 -17.11 1.19 17.08
CA GLN A 20 -18.55 1.09 17.37
C GLN A 20 -19.42 0.90 16.13
N TYR A 21 -19.04 1.43 14.98
CA TYR A 21 -19.86 1.38 13.76
C TYR A 21 -19.03 1.15 12.49
N ILE A 22 -19.69 0.56 11.49
CA ILE A 22 -19.15 0.31 10.16
C ILE A 22 -20.04 1.02 9.14
N VAL A 23 -19.41 1.77 8.24
CA VAL A 23 -20.08 2.34 7.08
C VAL A 23 -19.83 1.41 5.88
N SER A 24 -20.89 0.80 5.36
CA SER A 24 -20.85 -0.05 4.18
C SER A 24 -21.36 0.72 2.96
N ILE A 25 -20.52 0.80 1.93
CA ILE A 25 -20.85 1.40 0.64
C ILE A 25 -20.77 0.30 -0.40
N SER A 26 -21.90 -0.06 -1.00
CA SER A 26 -21.95 -1.07 -2.06
C SER A 26 -22.52 -0.46 -3.34
N ALA A 27 -21.82 -0.63 -4.45
CA ALA A 27 -22.32 -0.26 -5.77
C ALA A 27 -22.82 -1.53 -6.46
N ARG A 28 -24.03 -1.48 -7.02
CA ARG A 28 -24.54 -2.58 -7.85
C ARG A 28 -23.95 -2.44 -9.26
N ASP A 29 -23.49 -3.55 -9.83
CA ASP A 29 -22.99 -3.55 -11.21
C ASP A 29 -24.05 -3.05 -12.19
N SER A 30 -23.63 -2.20 -13.11
CA SER A 30 -24.38 -1.87 -14.32
C SER A 30 -24.29 -3.08 -15.25
N VAL A 31 -25.43 -3.66 -15.60
CA VAL A 31 -25.49 -4.74 -16.59
C VAL A 31 -25.18 -4.12 -17.95
N ASP A 32 -24.23 -4.70 -18.69
CA ASP A 32 -23.87 -4.27 -20.05
C ASP A 32 -25.13 -4.16 -20.93
N GLY A 33 -25.54 -2.92 -21.21
CA GLY A 33 -26.74 -2.61 -22.02
C GLY A 33 -27.77 -1.68 -21.37
N GLU A 34 -27.69 -1.42 -20.05
CA GLU A 34 -28.53 -0.40 -19.40
C GLU A 34 -27.80 0.95 -19.30
N GLU A 35 -28.39 2.01 -19.86
CA GLU A 35 -27.90 3.39 -19.71
C GLU A 35 -28.09 3.95 -18.27
N GLU A 36 -28.70 3.18 -17.37
CA GLU A 36 -28.85 3.58 -15.97
C GLU A 36 -27.52 3.46 -15.21
N LYS A 37 -27.07 4.60 -14.68
CA LYS A 37 -25.92 4.67 -13.77
C LYS A 37 -26.14 3.77 -12.54
N PRO A 38 -25.10 3.11 -12.03
CA PRO A 38 -25.21 2.16 -10.93
C PRO A 38 -25.75 2.83 -9.66
N LYS A 39 -26.62 2.10 -8.96
CA LYS A 39 -27.15 2.50 -7.65
C LYS A 39 -26.11 2.22 -6.58
N ILE A 40 -25.85 3.19 -5.73
CA ILE A 40 -24.91 3.09 -4.61
C ILE A 40 -25.73 3.01 -3.33
N HIS A 41 -25.58 1.92 -2.59
CA HIS A 41 -26.24 1.69 -1.32
C HIS A 41 -25.27 2.03 -0.18
N LEU A 42 -25.64 3.03 0.63
CA LEU A 42 -24.96 3.38 1.88
C LEU A 42 -25.76 2.82 3.04
N ARG A 43 -25.10 2.02 3.88
CA ARG A 43 -25.66 1.45 5.10
C ARG A 43 -24.68 1.60 6.24
N VAL A 44 -25.20 1.87 7.43
CA VAL A 44 -24.38 1.97 8.65
C VAL A 44 -24.86 0.92 9.64
N TYR A 45 -23.90 0.13 10.11
CA TYR A 45 -24.11 -0.95 11.04
C TYR A 45 -23.38 -0.66 12.34
N LEU A 46 -24.00 -0.94 13.48
CA LEU A 46 -23.37 -0.94 14.79
C LEU A 46 -22.74 -2.31 15.05
N ILE A 47 -21.52 -2.31 15.56
CA ILE A 47 -20.77 -3.51 15.92
C ILE A 47 -21.15 -3.94 17.33
N ARG A 48 -21.57 -5.21 17.48
CA ARG A 48 -21.71 -5.89 18.77
C ARG A 48 -20.68 -7.00 18.87
N THR A 49 -19.76 -6.88 19.81
CA THR A 49 -18.78 -7.93 20.10
C THR A 49 -19.34 -8.89 21.16
N LYS A 50 -19.43 -10.18 20.80
CA LYS A 50 -19.78 -11.26 21.73
C LYS A 50 -18.53 -12.04 22.11
N LYS A 51 -18.52 -12.54 23.34
CA LYS A 51 -17.48 -13.43 23.83
C LYS A 51 -17.45 -14.70 22.97
N SER A 52 -16.37 -14.86 22.23
CA SER A 52 -16.01 -16.07 21.52
C SER A 52 -14.85 -16.67 22.29
N GLY A 53 -14.84 -17.97 22.60
CA GLY A 53 -13.80 -18.61 23.44
C GLY A 53 -12.37 -18.63 22.86
N GLN A 54 -12.07 -17.76 21.89
CA GLN A 54 -10.77 -17.56 21.24
C GLN A 54 -10.30 -16.11 21.40
N LYS A 55 -9.07 -15.81 20.94
CA LYS A 55 -8.51 -14.44 20.96
C LYS A 55 -9.31 -13.43 20.12
N LEU A 56 -10.11 -13.88 19.14
CA LEU A 56 -10.92 -13.03 18.28
C LEU A 56 -12.39 -13.04 18.75
N PRO A 57 -13.00 -11.89 19.05
CA PRO A 57 -14.41 -11.82 19.44
C PRO A 57 -15.32 -12.16 18.26
N ARG A 58 -16.52 -12.68 18.54
CA ARG A 58 -17.54 -12.88 17.50
C ARG A 58 -18.23 -11.55 17.25
N VAL A 59 -18.17 -11.09 16.01
CA VAL A 59 -18.75 -9.81 15.60
C VAL A 59 -20.17 -10.05 15.08
N GLU A 60 -21.14 -9.37 15.68
CA GLU A 60 -22.50 -9.23 15.17
C GLU A 60 -22.74 -7.78 14.77
N VAL A 61 -23.60 -7.57 13.77
CA VAL A 61 -23.88 -6.25 13.21
C VAL A 61 -25.37 -5.97 13.31
N GLU A 62 -25.73 -4.78 13.79
CA GLU A 62 -27.11 -4.31 13.85
C GLU A 62 -27.27 -3.06 13.00
N GLU A 63 -28.31 -2.99 12.16
CA GLU A 63 -28.60 -1.76 11.40
C GLU A 63 -29.08 -0.67 12.36
N MET A 64 -28.27 0.39 12.50
CA MET A 64 -28.58 1.58 13.29
C MET A 64 -29.02 2.76 12.40
N GLY A 65 -28.79 2.66 11.07
CA GLY A 65 -29.20 3.64 10.04
C GLY A 65 -28.10 4.68 9.71
N PRO A 66 -28.20 5.48 8.62
CA PRO A 66 -29.26 5.58 7.62
C PRO A 66 -29.08 4.59 6.46
N ARG A 67 -30.21 4.17 5.89
CA ARG A 67 -30.26 3.38 4.65
C ARG A 67 -30.51 4.34 3.49
N MET A 68 -29.46 4.67 2.76
CA MET A 68 -29.54 5.61 1.65
C MET A 68 -29.16 4.93 0.35
N ASP A 69 -30.04 5.06 -0.64
CA ASP A 69 -29.81 4.60 -1.99
C ASP A 69 -29.52 5.83 -2.87
N PHE A 70 -28.26 6.00 -3.26
CA PHE A 70 -27.83 7.07 -4.13
C PHE A 70 -27.88 6.62 -5.59
N ARG A 71 -28.25 7.53 -6.48
CA ARG A 71 -28.04 7.42 -7.92
C ARG A 71 -27.08 8.51 -8.35
N VAL A 72 -26.13 8.17 -9.22
CA VAL A 72 -25.16 9.15 -9.72
C VAL A 72 -25.87 10.12 -10.67
N GLY A 73 -25.94 11.40 -10.29
CA GLY A 73 -26.56 12.46 -11.08
C GLY A 73 -25.56 13.13 -12.03
N ARG A 74 -25.44 14.46 -11.89
CA ARG A 74 -24.44 15.26 -12.60
C ARG A 74 -23.10 15.17 -11.87
N VAL A 75 -22.01 15.04 -12.61
CA VAL A 75 -20.64 15.00 -12.08
C VAL A 75 -19.89 16.19 -12.68
N LYS A 76 -19.16 16.92 -11.82
CA LYS A 76 -18.20 17.94 -12.24
C LYS A 76 -16.83 17.51 -11.74
N GLU A 77 -15.95 17.16 -12.66
CA GLU A 77 -14.59 16.77 -12.34
C GLU A 77 -13.72 18.01 -12.09
N ALA A 78 -12.68 17.84 -11.27
CA ALA A 78 -11.72 18.88 -11.01
C ALA A 78 -10.65 18.91 -12.10
N ASP A 79 -10.20 20.10 -12.49
CA ASP A 79 -9.09 20.26 -13.42
C ASP A 79 -7.82 19.58 -12.91
N GLU A 80 -7.05 19.00 -13.83
CA GLU A 80 -5.87 18.20 -13.49
C GLU A 80 -4.80 18.98 -12.72
N SER A 81 -4.65 20.27 -13.01
CA SER A 81 -3.69 21.15 -12.31
C SER A 81 -4.06 21.28 -10.84
N ILE A 82 -5.32 21.55 -10.55
CA ILE A 82 -5.86 21.71 -9.19
C ILE A 82 -5.80 20.38 -8.43
N MET A 83 -6.12 19.27 -9.09
CA MET A 83 -6.03 17.94 -8.47
C MET A 83 -4.59 17.60 -8.04
N LYS A 84 -3.60 17.90 -8.90
CA LYS A 84 -2.18 17.67 -8.61
C LYS A 84 -1.69 18.54 -7.46
N GLU A 85 -2.14 19.78 -7.38
CA GLU A 85 -1.83 20.67 -6.26
C GLU A 85 -2.45 20.20 -4.94
N ALA A 86 -3.72 19.78 -4.96
CA ALA A 86 -4.42 19.29 -3.78
C ALA A 86 -3.84 17.96 -3.23
N MET A 87 -3.32 17.08 -4.09
CA MET A 87 -2.69 15.82 -3.67
C MET A 87 -1.22 15.96 -3.28
N ARG A 88 -0.66 17.18 -3.28
CA ARG A 88 0.74 17.41 -2.94
C ARG A 88 0.98 17.12 -1.46
N ARG A 89 1.65 16.00 -1.16
CA ARG A 89 2.13 15.70 0.19
C ARG A 89 3.25 16.65 0.61
N ALA A 90 3.22 17.11 1.86
CA ALA A 90 4.28 17.93 2.43
C ALA A 90 5.61 17.16 2.39
N ARG A 91 6.66 17.80 1.85
CA ARG A 91 7.98 17.15 1.69
C ARG A 91 8.69 16.80 3.01
N GLY A 92 8.16 17.23 4.16
CA GLY A 92 8.73 16.99 5.48
C GLY A 92 8.11 15.83 6.27
N SER A 93 7.00 15.24 5.84
CA SER A 93 6.31 14.19 6.60
C SER A 93 6.82 12.77 6.32
N ALA A 94 7.74 12.62 5.37
CA ALA A 94 8.43 11.38 5.10
C ALA A 94 9.89 11.74 4.82
N GLU A 95 10.78 11.49 5.79
CA GLU A 95 12.21 11.47 5.51
C GLU A 95 12.41 10.50 4.35
N ARG A 96 12.83 11.03 3.20
CA ARG A 96 13.16 10.18 2.06
C ARG A 96 14.25 9.24 2.53
N PRO A 97 14.05 7.91 2.51
CA PRO A 97 15.10 6.99 2.91
C PRO A 97 16.31 7.26 2.00
N LYS A 98 17.38 7.78 2.60
CA LYS A 98 18.63 7.98 1.88
C LYS A 98 19.20 6.59 1.66
N LYS A 99 19.41 6.24 0.39
CA LYS A 99 19.98 4.96 -0.02
C LYS A 99 21.24 4.67 0.81
N ASN A 100 21.36 3.44 1.34
CA ASN A 100 22.47 2.95 2.17
C ASN A 100 22.63 3.63 3.54
N ILE A 101 21.58 4.26 4.09
CA ILE A 101 21.57 4.77 5.46
C ILE A 101 20.33 4.23 6.18
N SER A 102 20.54 3.41 7.21
CA SER A 102 19.49 2.97 8.13
C SER A 102 19.69 3.59 9.51
N THR A 103 18.61 3.71 10.27
CA THR A 103 18.67 4.16 11.67
C THR A 103 18.35 2.96 12.56
N ASP A 104 19.27 2.65 13.46
CA ASP A 104 19.11 1.54 14.41
C ASP A 104 18.10 1.91 15.51
N ILE A 105 17.62 0.92 16.27
CA ILE A 105 16.60 1.07 17.33
C ILE A 105 17.00 2.07 18.43
N VAL A 106 18.30 2.35 18.58
CA VAL A 106 18.87 3.33 19.55
C VAL A 106 19.00 4.73 18.94
N GLY A 107 18.83 4.89 17.62
CA GLY A 107 18.91 6.16 16.90
C GLY A 107 20.23 6.41 16.16
N ASP A 108 21.16 5.46 16.19
CA ASP A 108 22.43 5.57 15.46
C ASP A 108 22.24 5.36 13.95
N LYS A 109 22.94 6.16 13.15
CA LYS A 109 22.90 6.10 11.67
C LYS A 109 23.96 5.13 11.17
N MET A 110 23.53 3.98 10.67
CA MET A 110 24.40 2.98 10.07
C MET A 110 24.46 3.21 8.56
N ALA A 111 25.67 3.39 8.02
CA ALA A 111 25.91 3.50 6.59
C ALA A 111 26.37 2.15 6.05
N GLU A 112 25.65 1.60 5.09
CA GLU A 112 26.02 0.33 4.45
C GLU A 112 27.07 0.60 3.35
N SER A 113 28.30 0.11 3.55
CA SER A 113 29.37 0.19 2.57
C SER A 113 29.29 -0.98 1.59
N ILE A 114 29.06 -0.68 0.31
CA ILE A 114 29.12 -1.68 -0.75
C ILE A 114 30.57 -1.76 -1.24
N LEU A 115 31.33 -2.77 -0.81
CA LEU A 115 32.64 -3.09 -1.37
C LEU A 115 32.46 -3.93 -2.64
N VAL A 116 32.66 -3.33 -3.81
CA VAL A 116 32.75 -4.06 -5.08
C VAL A 116 34.21 -4.41 -5.34
N SER A 117 34.61 -5.62 -4.97
CA SER A 117 35.91 -6.18 -5.33
C SER A 117 35.88 -6.56 -6.81
N LYS A 118 36.44 -5.71 -7.67
CA LYS A 118 36.68 -6.05 -9.07
C LYS A 118 37.96 -6.90 -9.15
N ILE A 119 37.80 -8.21 -9.24
CA ILE A 119 38.92 -9.13 -9.46
C ILE A 119 39.21 -9.10 -10.97
N GLU A 120 40.11 -8.23 -11.39
CA GLU A 120 40.70 -8.30 -12.74
C GLU A 120 41.77 -9.40 -12.76
N GLY A 121 41.72 -10.22 -13.81
CA GLY A 121 42.30 -11.57 -13.87
C GLY A 121 43.78 -11.66 -13.50
N VAL A 122 44.10 -12.61 -12.63
CA VAL A 122 45.45 -13.11 -12.44
C VAL A 122 45.78 -13.97 -13.66
N ALA A 123 46.60 -13.45 -14.58
CA ALA A 123 47.13 -14.24 -15.69
C ALA A 123 48.21 -15.20 -15.13
N ASN A 124 47.98 -16.51 -15.25
CA ASN A 124 48.99 -17.52 -15.02
C ASN A 124 49.96 -17.51 -16.21
N GLN A 125 51.27 -17.44 -15.96
CA GLN A 125 52.29 -17.70 -16.98
C GLN A 125 52.33 -19.22 -17.21
N GLU A 126 52.00 -19.65 -18.42
CA GLU A 126 52.22 -21.03 -18.86
C GLU A 126 53.71 -21.19 -19.22
N ASP A 127 54.40 -22.07 -18.50
CA ASP A 127 55.78 -22.47 -18.79
C ASP A 127 55.81 -23.27 -20.11
N GLU A 128 56.50 -22.75 -21.13
CA GLU A 128 56.80 -23.48 -22.37
C GLU A 128 57.84 -24.57 -22.10
N GLY A 129 57.45 -25.82 -22.32
CA GLY A 129 58.30 -27.00 -22.10
C GLY A 129 58.00 -28.17 -23.04
N ILE A 130 58.59 -28.13 -24.24
CA ILE A 130 59.35 -29.20 -24.94
C ILE A 130 58.61 -30.45 -25.51
N GLU A 131 58.76 -30.58 -26.85
CA GLU A 131 58.78 -31.78 -27.75
C GLU A 131 57.50 -32.64 -27.86
N GLU A 132 57.12 -33.16 -29.02
CA GLU A 132 57.92 -33.96 -29.96
C GLU A 132 57.22 -34.06 -31.33
N LYS A 133 58.01 -34.05 -32.41
CA LYS A 133 57.54 -34.20 -33.80
C LYS A 133 57.39 -35.67 -34.17
N GLN A 134 56.20 -36.06 -34.61
CA GLN A 134 55.92 -37.18 -35.52
C GLN A 134 54.89 -36.63 -36.53
N GLY A 135 54.92 -36.78 -37.85
CA GLY A 135 55.64 -37.59 -38.82
C GLY A 135 54.73 -37.68 -40.07
N CYS A 136 55.31 -37.95 -41.23
CA CYS A 136 54.70 -38.21 -42.55
C CYS A 136 54.23 -37.02 -43.41
N GLY A 137 54.83 -36.92 -44.60
CA GLY A 137 54.35 -36.16 -45.75
C GLY A 137 55.45 -35.71 -46.68
#